data_AF-A0A2N8M6L0-F1
#
_entry.id   AF-A0A2N8M6L0-F1
#
_cell.length_a   1.000
_cell.length_b   1.000
_cell.length_c   1.000
_cell.angle_alpha   90.00
_cell.angle_beta   90.00
_cell.angle_gamma   90.00
#
_symmetry.space_group_name_H-M   'P 1'
#
loop_
_entity.id
_entity.type
_entity.pdbx_description
1 polymer ?
#
loop_
_entity_poly.entity_id
_entity_poly.type
_entity_poly.pdbx_seq_one_letter_code
_entity_poly.pdbx_strand_id
1 'polypeptide(L)'
;MLLRFSSAVDAGAARQNLRLLAQVIFGLKRNKKFEYDKFSKWANILQTLTRNEILFLGAAYHIMNETPNEFWKKIRESLSSKFSSDECNEVAAALTRTGLILPVSAWGGMVYIASPALKELGQLAEIEPTSVDL
;
A
#
# COMPACT_ATOMS: atom_id res chain seq x y z
N MET A 1 27.11 -9.36 9.67
CA MET A 1 25.88 -9.24 10.50
C MET A 1 24.76 -8.50 9.78
N LEU A 2 25.04 -7.39 9.07
CA LEU A 2 24.07 -6.66 8.22
C LEU A 2 23.28 -7.53 7.22
N LEU A 3 23.93 -8.49 6.57
CA LEU A 3 23.29 -9.38 5.59
C LEU A 3 22.18 -10.26 6.18
N ARG A 4 22.29 -10.69 7.45
CA ARG A 4 21.25 -11.51 8.10
C ARG A 4 20.04 -10.67 8.53
N PHE A 5 20.26 -9.41 8.89
CA PHE A 5 19.18 -8.47 9.22
C PHE A 5 18.41 -8.06 7.95
N SER A 6 19.11 -7.73 6.86
CA SER A 6 18.47 -7.47 5.55
C SER A 6 17.61 -8.66 5.13
N SER A 7 18.16 -9.88 5.15
CA SER A 7 17.42 -11.07 4.74
C SER A 7 16.18 -11.35 5.60
N ALA A 8 16.22 -11.01 6.90
CA ALA A 8 15.08 -11.20 7.79
C ALA A 8 13.98 -10.15 7.56
N VAL A 9 14.37 -8.91 7.25
CA VAL A 9 13.45 -7.83 6.86
C VAL A 9 12.80 -8.15 5.51
N ASP A 10 13.59 -8.62 4.54
CA ASP A 10 13.13 -9.02 3.21
C ASP A 10 12.17 -10.22 3.30
N ALA A 11 12.47 -11.22 4.12
CA ALA A 11 11.57 -12.36 4.37
C ALA A 11 10.24 -11.93 5.02
N GLY A 12 10.27 -10.93 5.91
CA GLY A 12 9.07 -10.37 6.52
C GLY A 12 8.19 -9.64 5.50
N ALA A 13 8.79 -8.81 4.65
CA ALA A 13 8.10 -8.13 3.55
C ALA A 13 7.51 -9.14 2.55
N ALA A 14 8.28 -10.16 2.16
CA ALA A 14 7.83 -11.21 1.25
C ALA A 14 6.61 -11.97 1.78
N ARG A 15 6.59 -12.34 3.07
CA ARG A 15 5.42 -13.00 3.69
C ARG A 15 4.19 -12.09 3.69
N GLN A 16 4.36 -10.80 3.96
CA GLN A 16 3.25 -9.85 3.95
C GLN A 16 2.71 -9.63 2.53
N ASN A 17 3.60 -9.52 1.53
CA ASN A 17 3.23 -9.41 0.12
C ASN A 17 2.46 -10.65 -0.37
N LEU A 18 2.90 -11.85 0.00
CA LEU A 18 2.21 -13.09 -0.33
C LEU A 18 0.81 -13.16 0.30
N ARG A 19 0.67 -12.72 1.56
CA ARG A 19 -0.64 -12.66 2.22
C ARG A 19 -1.58 -11.67 1.51
N LEU A 20 -1.09 -10.46 1.21
CA LEU A 20 -1.88 -9.46 0.48
C LEU A 20 -2.26 -9.98 -0.91
N LEU A 21 -1.34 -10.64 -1.61
CA LEU A 21 -1.60 -11.24 -2.92
C LEU A 21 -2.69 -12.31 -2.84
N ALA A 22 -2.65 -13.18 -1.83
CA ALA A 22 -3.68 -14.18 -1.59
C ALA A 22 -5.06 -13.54 -1.35
N GLN A 23 -5.11 -12.48 -0.55
CA GLN A 23 -6.35 -11.72 -0.32
C GLN A 23 -6.88 -11.07 -1.61
N VAL A 24 -6.00 -10.46 -2.41
CA VAL A 24 -6.37 -9.86 -3.70
C VAL A 24 -6.89 -10.90 -4.69
N ILE A 25 -6.23 -12.07 -4.80
CA ILE A 25 -6.71 -13.18 -5.64
C ILE A 25 -8.13 -13.57 -5.21
N PHE A 26 -8.36 -13.71 -3.91
CA PHE A 26 -9.67 -14.06 -3.37
C PHE A 26 -10.73 -12.98 -3.69
N GLY A 27 -10.41 -11.71 -3.47
CA GLY A 27 -11.29 -10.58 -3.81
C GLY A 27 -11.62 -10.51 -5.30
N LEU A 28 -10.64 -10.74 -6.17
CA LEU A 28 -10.84 -10.78 -7.63
C LEU A 28 -11.79 -11.93 -8.03
N LYS A 29 -11.60 -13.12 -7.46
CA LYS A 29 -12.46 -14.28 -7.70
C LYS A 29 -13.89 -14.02 -7.22
N ARG A 30 -14.08 -13.50 -6.01
CA ARG A 30 -15.40 -13.19 -5.44
C ARG A 30 -16.17 -12.18 -6.28
N ASN A 31 -15.49 -11.15 -6.76
CA ASN A 31 -16.11 -10.08 -7.54
C ASN A 31 -16.32 -10.46 -9.02
N LYS A 32 -16.05 -11.71 -9.43
CA LYS A 32 -16.06 -12.16 -10.83
C LYS A 32 -15.19 -11.28 -11.75
N LYS A 33 -14.15 -10.66 -11.18
CA LYS A 33 -13.17 -9.80 -11.86
C LYS A 33 -11.81 -10.50 -12.01
N PHE A 34 -11.79 -11.82 -11.83
CA PHE A 34 -10.59 -12.62 -11.99
C PHE A 34 -10.25 -12.72 -13.49
N GLU A 35 -9.52 -11.72 -13.94
CA GLU A 35 -8.92 -11.62 -15.27
C GLU A 35 -7.40 -11.64 -15.10
N TYR A 36 -6.71 -12.29 -16.04
CA TYR A 36 -5.24 -12.42 -15.99
C TYR A 36 -4.56 -11.05 -15.86
N ASP A 37 -5.03 -10.03 -16.58
CA ASP A 37 -4.42 -8.70 -16.59
C ASP A 37 -4.54 -7.99 -15.23
N LYS A 38 -5.70 -8.10 -14.56
CA LYS A 38 -5.91 -7.52 -13.23
C LYS A 38 -5.09 -8.24 -12.17
N PHE A 39 -5.02 -9.56 -12.25
CA PHE A 39 -4.15 -10.34 -11.38
C PHE A 39 -2.68 -9.96 -11.57
N SER A 40 -2.21 -9.95 -12.83
CA SER A 40 -0.83 -9.61 -13.20
C SER A 40 -0.45 -8.21 -12.74
N LYS A 41 -1.34 -7.21 -12.93
CA LYS A 41 -1.16 -5.85 -12.41
C LYS A 41 -0.88 -5.84 -10.91
N TRP A 42 -1.75 -6.45 -10.11
CA TRP A 42 -1.60 -6.41 -8.65
C TRP A 42 -0.42 -7.25 -8.16
N ALA A 43 -0.16 -8.40 -8.78
CA ALA A 43 1.00 -9.23 -8.47
C ALA A 43 2.31 -8.48 -8.71
N ASN A 44 2.44 -7.81 -9.86
CA ASN A 44 3.63 -7.04 -10.21
C ASN A 44 3.84 -5.84 -9.28
N ILE A 45 2.77 -5.19 -8.81
CA ILE A 45 2.89 -4.12 -7.82
C ILE A 45 3.32 -4.70 -6.48
N LEU A 46 2.54 -5.64 -5.93
CA LEU A 46 2.73 -6.18 -4.58
C LEU A 46 4.10 -6.84 -4.40
N GLN A 47 4.63 -7.55 -5.40
CA GLN A 47 5.94 -8.21 -5.28
C GLN A 47 7.10 -7.22 -5.11
N THR A 48 6.93 -5.97 -5.55
CA THR A 48 7.97 -4.93 -5.49
C THR A 48 7.85 -4.03 -4.27
N LEU A 49 6.82 -4.23 -3.42
CA LEU A 49 6.63 -3.40 -2.25
C LEU A 49 7.53 -3.85 -1.10
N THR A 50 8.24 -2.90 -0.51
CA THR A 50 8.95 -3.06 0.75
C THR A 50 7.99 -2.99 1.94
N ARG A 51 8.44 -3.46 3.11
CA ARG A 51 7.65 -3.36 4.35
C ARG A 51 7.21 -1.92 4.67
N ASN A 52 8.10 -0.95 4.45
CA ASN A 52 7.83 0.45 4.72
C ASN A 52 6.75 1.00 3.79
N GLU A 53 6.82 0.66 2.51
CA GLU A 53 5.81 1.00 1.52
C GLU A 53 4.45 0.38 1.88
N ILE A 54 4.40 -0.89 2.31
CA ILE A 54 3.14 -1.53 2.75
C ILE A 54 2.54 -0.82 3.97
N LEU A 55 3.36 -0.48 4.98
CA LEU A 55 2.90 0.23 6.18
C LEU A 55 2.35 1.61 5.80
N PHE A 56 3.04 2.32 4.92
CA PHE A 56 2.60 3.61 4.41
C PHE A 56 1.25 3.48 3.67
N LEU A 57 1.12 2.53 2.76
CA LEU A 57 -0.10 2.31 1.98
C LEU A 57 -1.29 1.93 2.87
N GLY A 58 -1.06 1.14 3.92
CA GLY A 58 -2.08 0.81 4.91
C GLY A 58 -2.61 2.05 5.63
N ALA A 59 -1.71 2.92 6.10
CA ALA A 59 -2.11 4.19 6.70
C ALA A 59 -2.85 5.08 5.69
N ALA A 60 -2.31 5.23 4.47
CA ALA A 60 -2.91 6.03 3.40
C ALA A 60 -4.32 5.58 3.02
N TYR A 61 -4.57 4.27 2.98
CA TYR A 61 -5.90 3.73 2.67
C TYR A 61 -6.96 4.19 3.68
N HIS A 62 -6.64 4.25 4.98
CA HIS A 62 -7.60 4.67 6.01
C HIS A 62 -7.97 6.15 5.97
N ILE A 63 -7.13 7.01 5.40
CA ILE A 63 -7.34 8.47 5.33
C ILE A 63 -7.46 9.00 3.90
N MET A 64 -7.68 8.13 2.92
CA MET A 64 -7.62 8.46 1.51
C MET A 64 -8.69 9.46 1.00
N ASN A 65 -9.71 9.76 1.81
CA ASN A 65 -10.80 10.68 1.46
C ASN A 65 -10.55 12.12 1.93
N GLU A 66 -9.41 12.38 2.55
CA GLU A 66 -9.04 13.69 3.08
C GLU A 66 -8.55 14.64 1.98
N THR A 67 -8.61 15.95 2.24
CA THR A 67 -7.95 16.94 1.36
C THR A 67 -6.43 16.72 1.36
N PRO A 68 -5.69 17.13 0.32
CA PRO A 68 -4.24 16.89 0.26
C PRO A 68 -3.46 17.33 1.50
N ASN A 69 -3.85 18.45 2.11
CA ASN A 69 -3.17 18.98 3.30
C ASN A 69 -3.49 18.15 4.56
N GLU A 70 -4.78 17.83 4.76
CA GLU A 70 -5.22 17.00 5.88
C GLU A 70 -4.69 15.57 5.76
N PHE A 71 -4.65 15.02 4.54
CA PHE A 71 -4.04 13.74 4.25
C PHE A 71 -2.58 13.73 4.70
N TRP A 72 -1.79 14.75 4.31
CA TRP A 72 -0.36 14.80 4.66
C TRP A 72 -0.09 15.01 6.15
N LYS A 73 -0.91 15.84 6.79
CA LYS A 73 -0.87 16.02 8.24
C LYS A 73 -1.16 14.69 8.96
N LYS A 74 -2.28 14.03 8.62
CA LYS A 74 -2.71 12.77 9.25
C LYS A 74 -1.75 11.61 8.98
N ILE A 75 -1.16 11.53 7.78
CA ILE A 75 -0.11 10.54 7.45
C ILE A 75 1.08 10.71 8.40
N ARG A 76 1.62 11.93 8.51
CA ARG A 76 2.80 12.20 9.34
C ARG A 76 2.53 11.92 10.81
N GLU A 77 1.34 12.29 11.30
CA GLU A 77 0.91 11.98 12.66
C GLU A 77 0.83 10.46 12.89
N SER A 78 0.13 9.73 12.01
CA SER A 78 -0.08 8.28 12.11
C SER A 78 1.23 7.48 12.06
N LEU A 79 2.19 7.93 11.26
CA LEU A 79 3.44 7.24 10.98
C LEU A 79 4.64 7.74 11.79
N SER A 80 4.47 8.78 12.61
CA SER A 80 5.54 9.45 13.39
C SER A 80 6.36 8.52 14.29
N SER A 81 5.77 7.45 14.80
CA SER A 81 6.47 6.46 15.64
C SER A 81 7.32 5.46 14.86
N LYS A 82 7.21 5.45 13.51
CA LYS A 82 7.85 4.49 12.60
C LYS A 82 8.73 5.15 11.55
N PHE A 83 8.45 6.40 11.22
CA PHE A 83 9.12 7.16 10.18
C PHE A 83 9.48 8.55 10.71
N SER A 84 10.69 8.99 10.41
CA SER A 84 11.01 10.41 10.40
C SER A 84 10.21 11.14 9.31
N SER A 85 10.16 12.47 9.41
CA SER A 85 9.49 13.30 8.39
C SER A 85 10.09 13.07 7.00
N ASP A 86 11.41 12.91 6.91
CA ASP A 86 12.11 12.74 5.63
C ASP A 86 11.88 11.34 5.05
N GLU A 87 12.00 10.28 5.85
CA GLU A 87 11.67 8.92 5.41
C GLU A 87 10.22 8.80 4.93
N CYS A 88 9.29 9.54 5.56
CA CYS A 88 7.90 9.58 5.12
C CYS A 88 7.76 10.17 3.70
N ASN A 89 8.50 11.23 3.38
CA ASN A 89 8.53 11.82 2.04
C ASN A 89 9.23 10.89 1.04
N GLU A 90 10.32 10.23 1.43
CA GLU A 90 11.04 9.28 0.59
C GLU A 90 10.19 8.08 0.20
N VAL A 91 9.48 7.48 1.15
CA VAL A 91 8.56 6.36 0.90
C VAL A 91 7.42 6.78 -0.02
N ALA A 92 6.86 7.98 0.20
CA ALA A 92 5.80 8.52 -0.66
C ALA A 92 6.29 8.74 -2.10
N ALA A 93 7.48 9.32 -2.26
CA ALA A 93 8.12 9.51 -3.55
C ALA A 93 8.37 8.17 -4.26
N ALA A 94 8.91 7.18 -3.54
CA ALA A 94 9.15 5.84 -4.08
C ALA A 94 7.85 5.17 -4.54
N LEU A 95 6.75 5.32 -3.79
CA LEU A 95 5.45 4.73 -4.12
C LEU A 95 4.81 5.31 -5.38
N THR A 96 5.23 6.48 -5.87
CA THR A 96 4.69 7.06 -7.11
C THR A 96 4.90 6.13 -8.33
N ARG A 97 5.97 5.33 -8.34
CA ARG A 97 6.25 4.33 -9.39
C ARG A 97 5.15 3.27 -9.55
N THR A 98 4.36 3.05 -8.50
CA THR A 98 3.29 2.04 -8.46
C THR A 98 1.94 2.60 -8.93
N GLY A 99 1.82 3.92 -9.03
CA GLY A 99 0.54 4.61 -9.24
C GLY A 99 -0.42 4.52 -8.05
N LEU A 100 -0.04 3.91 -6.92
CA LEU A 100 -0.88 3.81 -5.72
C LEU A 100 -0.93 5.15 -4.95
N ILE A 101 0.13 5.94 -5.04
CA ILE A 101 0.26 7.29 -4.50
C ILE A 101 0.53 8.25 -5.66
N LEU A 102 -0.09 9.43 -5.63
CA LEU A 102 0.02 10.44 -6.68
C LEU A 102 0.65 11.73 -6.13
N PRO A 103 1.64 12.32 -6.81
CA PRO A 103 2.11 13.66 -6.50
C PRO A 103 1.07 14.70 -6.94
N VAL A 104 0.82 15.69 -6.10
CA VAL A 104 -0.05 16.83 -6.40
C VAL A 104 0.60 18.13 -5.96
N SER A 105 0.32 19.22 -6.68
CA SER A 105 0.77 20.56 -6.28
C SER A 105 -0.14 21.11 -5.20
N ALA A 106 0.42 21.43 -4.03
CA ALA A 106 -0.29 22.09 -2.93
C ALA A 106 0.70 22.90 -2.09
N TRP A 107 0.22 23.99 -1.48
CA TRP A 107 1.02 24.84 -0.55
C TRP A 107 2.33 25.37 -1.15
N GLY A 108 2.36 25.64 -2.46
CA GLY A 108 3.56 26.10 -3.14
C GLY A 108 4.66 25.03 -3.29
N GLY A 109 4.33 23.76 -3.04
CA GLY A 109 5.24 22.63 -3.20
C GLY A 109 4.55 21.38 -3.73
N MET A 110 5.25 20.25 -3.67
CA MET A 110 4.74 18.94 -4.04
C MET A 110 4.36 18.17 -2.77
N VAL A 111 3.10 17.75 -2.69
CA VAL A 111 2.61 16.81 -1.68
C VAL A 111 2.08 15.57 -2.38
N TYR A 112 1.60 14.57 -1.61
CA TYR A 112 1.11 13.32 -2.18
C TYR A 112 -0.28 12.99 -1.69
N ILE A 113 -1.04 12.24 -2.47
CA ILE A 113 -2.37 11.72 -2.12
C ILE A 113 -2.51 10.25 -2.49
N ALA A 114 -3.44 9.56 -1.83
CA ALA A 114 -3.85 8.23 -2.22
C ALA A 114 -4.56 8.24 -3.59
N SER A 115 -4.23 7.27 -4.45
CA SER A 115 -4.88 7.10 -5.75
C SER A 115 -6.19 6.29 -5.64
N PRO A 116 -7.05 6.36 -6.67
CA PRO A 116 -8.14 5.40 -6.83
C PRO A 116 -7.67 3.94 -6.92
N ALA A 117 -6.47 3.68 -7.42
CA ALA A 117 -5.91 2.33 -7.50
C ALA A 117 -5.63 1.75 -6.11
N LEU A 118 -5.20 2.58 -5.14
CA LEU A 118 -5.07 2.15 -3.75
C LEU A 118 -6.42 1.78 -3.14
N LYS A 119 -7.49 2.50 -3.48
CA LYS A 119 -8.85 2.14 -3.07
C LYS A 119 -9.24 0.77 -3.57
N GLU A 120 -9.04 0.52 -4.87
CA GLU A 120 -9.37 -0.74 -5.51
C GLU A 120 -8.58 -1.89 -4.87
N LEU A 121 -7.28 -1.71 -4.67
CA LEU A 121 -6.41 -2.69 -4.04
C LEU A 121 -6.84 -3.00 -2.59
N GLY A 122 -7.08 -1.96 -1.78
CA GLY A 122 -7.51 -2.12 -0.39
C GLY A 122 -8.85 -2.82 -0.28
N GLN A 123 -9.82 -2.45 -1.12
CA GLN A 123 -11.12 -3.13 -1.20
C GLN A 123 -10.97 -4.60 -1.58
N LEU A 124 -10.06 -4.95 -2.50
CA LEU A 124 -9.79 -6.35 -2.85
C LEU A 124 -9.15 -7.13 -1.69
N ALA A 125 -8.29 -6.49 -0.89
CA ALA A 125 -7.59 -7.11 0.23
C ALA A 125 -8.45 -7.24 1.50
N GLU A 126 -9.38 -6.32 1.74
CA GLU A 126 -10.32 -6.32 2.88
C GLU A 126 -11.50 -7.27 2.71
N ILE A 127 -11.69 -7.84 1.52
CA ILE A 127 -12.66 -8.92 1.31
C ILE A 127 -12.14 -10.16 2.06
N GLU A 128 -12.39 -10.22 3.36
CA GLU A 128 -12.26 -11.45 4.13
C GLU A 128 -13.24 -12.50 3.57
N PRO A 129 -12.85 -13.78 3.56
CA PRO A 129 -13.83 -14.85 3.61
C PRO A 129 -14.49 -14.77 4.97
N THR A 130 -15.73 -14.29 5.02
CA THR A 130 -16.64 -14.74 6.07
C THR A 130 -16.72 -16.24 5.86
N SER A 131 -16.15 -17.02 6.78
CA SER A 131 -16.31 -18.46 6.82
C SER A 131 -17.81 -18.75 6.77
N VAL A 132 -18.25 -19.25 5.62
CA VAL A 132 -19.48 -20.03 5.55
C VAL A 132 -19.05 -21.41 6.05
N ASP A 133 -19.52 -21.77 7.23
CA ASP A 133 -19.56 -23.15 7.65
C ASP A 133 -20.37 -23.94 6.59
N LEU A 134 -19.71 -24.87 5.91
CA LEU A 134 -20.30 -26.00 5.20
C LEU A 134 -19.53 -27.25 5.60
#